data_AF-A0A520AGG4-F1
#
_entry.id   AF-A0A520AGG4-F1
#
_cell.length_a   1.000
_cell.length_b   1.000
_cell.length_c   1.000
_cell.angle_alpha   90.00
_cell.angle_beta   90.00
_cell.angle_gamma   90.00
#
_symmetry.space_group_name_H-M   'P 1'
#
loop_
_entity.id
_entity.type
_entity.pdbx_description
1 polymer ?
#
loop_
_entity_poly.entity_id
_entity_poly.type
_entity_poly.pdbx_seq_one_letter_code
_entity_poly.pdbx_strand_id
1 'polypeptide(L)'
;MIKTGSDYKIISMGLRTFISGLPYILGLVTFSQQQIDRHTGNRAKIATLLIKLKKASLETRHFIEAKGYERNTDLRDLWFDAFEAANHVKHYTEENLPDLLFRKAEFWDATERWLTMPASLSLVPKLRQIEDECESLLVKLNR
;
A
#
# COMPACT_ATOMS: atom_id res chain seq x y z
N MET A 1 23.46 21.26 22.12
CA MET A 1 23.48 21.77 20.73
C MET A 1 22.23 21.29 20.03
N ILE A 2 21.39 22.23 19.63
CA ILE A 2 20.07 22.02 19.04
C ILE A 2 20.27 21.73 17.55
N LYS A 3 19.98 20.50 17.09
CA LYS A 3 19.80 20.20 15.65
C LYS A 3 18.33 20.48 15.31
N THR A 4 18.03 21.71 14.88
CA THR A 4 16.68 22.12 14.49
C THR A 4 16.69 22.70 13.09
N GLY A 5 15.91 22.09 12.19
CA GLY A 5 15.49 22.73 10.95
C GLY A 5 15.18 21.75 9.82
N SER A 6 16.14 20.87 9.49
CA SER A 6 16.06 20.04 8.28
C SER A 6 15.33 18.71 8.51
N ASP A 7 15.63 18.04 9.63
CA ASP A 7 15.18 16.66 9.86
C ASP A 7 13.67 16.53 10.07
N TYR A 8 13.04 17.51 10.73
CA TYR A 8 11.58 17.55 10.94
C TYR A 8 10.79 17.67 9.62
N LYS A 9 11.37 18.31 8.60
CA LYS A 9 10.71 18.52 7.32
C LYS A 9 10.65 17.21 6.52
N ILE A 10 11.71 16.41 6.58
CA ILE A 10 11.81 15.09 5.92
C ILE A 10 10.86 14.08 6.59
N ILE A 11 10.80 14.08 7.92
CA ILE A 11 9.93 13.19 8.71
C ILE A 11 8.45 13.42 8.37
N SER A 12 8.02 14.69 8.30
CA SER A 12 6.64 15.02 7.94
C SER A 12 6.26 14.69 6.50
N MET A 13 7.26 14.55 5.62
CA MET A 13 7.08 14.28 4.20
C MET A 13 6.81 12.79 3.94
N GLY A 14 7.46 11.87 4.66
CA GLY A 14 7.29 10.43 4.43
C GLY A 14 5.95 9.87 4.88
N LEU A 15 5.47 10.22 6.09
CA LEU A 15 4.13 9.81 6.53
C LEU A 15 3.04 10.49 5.69
N ARG A 16 3.22 11.77 5.31
CA ARG A 16 2.32 12.42 4.35
C ARG A 16 2.30 11.66 3.03
N THR A 17 3.44 11.23 2.50
CA THR A 17 3.54 10.45 1.26
C THR A 17 2.85 9.08 1.41
N PHE A 18 3.03 8.43 2.55
CA PHE A 18 2.41 7.14 2.85
C PHE A 18 0.89 7.22 2.95
N ILE A 19 0.36 8.27 3.59
CA ILE A 19 -1.08 8.54 3.75
C ILE A 19 -1.69 9.11 2.45
N SER A 20 -0.97 9.98 1.75
CA SER A 20 -1.42 10.60 0.51
C SER A 20 -1.44 9.60 -0.63
N GLY A 21 -0.53 8.61 -0.62
CA GLY A 21 -0.50 7.52 -1.60
C GLY A 21 -1.65 6.52 -1.49
N LEU A 22 -2.42 6.50 -0.40
CA LEU A 22 -3.55 5.58 -0.21
C LEU A 22 -4.75 5.92 -1.11
N PRO A 23 -5.22 7.19 -1.19
CA PRO A 23 -6.17 7.59 -2.22
C PRO A 23 -5.74 7.23 -3.64
N TYR A 24 -4.43 7.32 -3.93
CA TYR A 24 -3.91 6.85 -5.22
C TYR A 24 -4.06 5.34 -5.33
N ILE A 25 -3.65 4.53 -4.36
CA ILE A 25 -3.87 3.07 -4.40
C ILE A 25 -5.35 2.71 -4.55
N LEU A 26 -6.26 3.41 -3.89
CA LEU A 26 -7.71 3.22 -4.04
C LEU A 26 -8.18 3.59 -5.46
N GLY A 27 -7.71 4.72 -6.00
CA GLY A 27 -7.93 5.10 -7.41
C GLY A 27 -7.32 4.09 -8.39
N LEU A 28 -6.17 3.50 -8.07
CA LEU A 28 -5.43 2.53 -8.89
C LEU A 28 -6.10 1.16 -8.91
N VAL A 29 -6.75 0.81 -7.80
CA VAL A 29 -7.54 -0.41 -7.64
C VAL A 29 -8.88 -0.26 -8.39
N THR A 30 -9.28 0.93 -8.86
CA THR A 30 -10.35 1.04 -9.87
C THR A 30 -9.92 0.57 -11.27
N PHE A 31 -9.60 -0.73 -11.38
CA PHE A 31 -9.59 -1.43 -12.65
C PHE A 31 -10.98 -1.29 -13.28
N SER A 32 -11.08 -0.58 -14.40
CA SER A 32 -12.31 -0.59 -15.17
C SER A 32 -12.53 -2.01 -15.69
N GLN A 33 -13.78 -2.52 -15.60
CA GLN A 33 -14.18 -3.84 -16.11
C GLN A 33 -13.66 -4.08 -17.55
N GLN A 34 -13.61 -3.01 -18.35
CA GLN A 34 -13.13 -2.98 -19.72
C GLN A 34 -11.63 -3.31 -19.89
N GLN A 35 -10.79 -3.05 -18.89
CA GLN A 35 -9.36 -3.40 -18.89
C GLN A 35 -9.15 -4.89 -18.52
N ILE A 36 -9.96 -5.40 -17.59
CA ILE A 36 -9.92 -6.81 -17.17
C ILE A 36 -10.33 -7.75 -18.32
N ASP A 37 -11.37 -7.38 -19.06
CA ASP A 37 -11.90 -8.20 -20.17
C ASP A 37 -10.97 -8.19 -21.40
N ARG A 38 -10.16 -7.13 -21.60
CA ARG A 38 -9.19 -7.03 -22.70
C ARG A 38 -7.89 -7.80 -22.46
N HIS A 39 -7.59 -8.22 -21.22
CA HIS A 39 -6.30 -8.81 -20.85
C HIS A 39 -6.44 -10.16 -20.12
N THR A 40 -7.20 -11.10 -20.71
CA THR A 40 -7.43 -12.46 -20.16
C THR A 40 -6.15 -13.20 -19.77
N GLY A 41 -5.04 -13.03 -20.52
CA GLY A 41 -3.74 -13.65 -20.20
C GLY A 41 -3.02 -13.10 -18.96
N ASN A 42 -3.49 -11.98 -18.38
CA ASN A 42 -2.89 -11.36 -17.20
C ASN A 42 -3.81 -11.35 -15.98
N ARG A 43 -5.04 -11.88 -16.08
CA ARG A 43 -5.99 -11.99 -14.95
C ARG A 43 -5.36 -12.65 -13.73
N ALA A 44 -4.57 -13.70 -13.92
CA ALA A 44 -3.86 -14.39 -12.84
C ALA A 44 -2.79 -13.52 -12.15
N LYS A 45 -2.09 -12.65 -12.92
CA LYS A 45 -1.08 -11.73 -12.36
C LYS A 45 -1.74 -10.59 -11.61
N ILE A 46 -2.84 -10.04 -12.15
CA ILE A 46 -3.65 -9.02 -11.49
C ILE A 46 -4.27 -9.59 -10.20
N ALA A 47 -4.83 -10.79 -10.25
CA ALA A 47 -5.35 -11.48 -9.06
C ALA A 47 -4.25 -11.69 -8.01
N THR A 48 -3.05 -12.08 -8.43
CA THR A 48 -1.88 -12.20 -7.53
C THR A 48 -1.55 -10.88 -6.84
N LEU A 49 -1.53 -9.76 -7.59
CA LEU A 49 -1.33 -8.43 -7.01
C LEU A 49 -2.43 -8.11 -5.98
N LEU A 50 -3.69 -8.30 -6.32
CA LEU A 50 -4.82 -7.99 -5.44
C LEU A 50 -4.81 -8.82 -4.16
N ILE A 51 -4.45 -10.10 -4.25
CA ILE A 51 -4.29 -10.99 -3.08
C ILE A 51 -3.17 -10.48 -2.17
N LYS A 52 -2.01 -10.12 -2.75
CA LYS A 52 -0.86 -9.60 -1.98
C LYS A 52 -1.17 -8.25 -1.34
N LEU A 53 -1.85 -7.35 -2.06
CA LEU A 53 -2.31 -6.05 -1.52
C LEU A 53 -3.32 -6.23 -0.38
N LYS A 54 -4.34 -7.08 -0.58
CA LYS A 54 -5.33 -7.38 0.47
C LYS A 54 -4.65 -7.92 1.72
N LYS A 55 -3.73 -8.88 1.56
CA LYS A 55 -2.99 -9.46 2.68
C LYS A 55 -2.13 -8.42 3.38
N ALA A 56 -1.35 -7.63 2.64
CA ALA A 56 -0.51 -6.58 3.21
C ALA A 56 -1.32 -5.55 4.00
N SER A 57 -2.46 -5.09 3.44
CA SER A 57 -3.36 -4.16 4.11
C SER A 57 -3.98 -4.73 5.39
N LEU A 58 -4.47 -5.97 5.34
CA LEU A 58 -5.08 -6.66 6.48
C LEU A 58 -4.09 -6.84 7.64
N GLU A 59 -2.93 -7.42 7.37
CA GLU A 59 -1.91 -7.65 8.39
C GLU A 59 -1.39 -6.33 8.97
N THR A 60 -1.26 -5.30 8.11
CA THR A 60 -0.88 -3.96 8.56
C THR A 60 -1.91 -3.38 9.51
N ARG A 61 -3.20 -3.51 9.20
CA ARG A 61 -4.28 -3.02 10.04
C ARG A 61 -4.29 -3.72 11.38
N HIS A 62 -4.26 -5.05 11.39
CA HIS A 62 -4.23 -5.84 12.63
C HIS A 62 -3.01 -5.49 13.48
N PHE A 63 -1.84 -5.32 12.87
CA PHE A 63 -0.63 -4.94 13.59
C PHE A 63 -0.74 -3.55 14.21
N ILE A 64 -1.23 -2.56 13.47
CA ILE A 64 -1.44 -1.20 13.99
C ILE A 64 -2.45 -1.21 15.14
N GLU A 65 -3.56 -1.94 15.00
CA GLU A 65 -4.58 -2.06 16.05
C GLU A 65 -4.03 -2.72 17.32
N ALA A 66 -3.12 -3.70 17.19
CA ALA A 66 -2.57 -4.47 18.31
C ALA A 66 -1.34 -3.84 18.98
N LYS A 67 -0.40 -3.34 18.18
CA LYS A 67 0.93 -2.88 18.63
C LYS A 67 1.22 -1.43 18.29
N GLY A 68 0.31 -0.75 17.60
CA GLY A 68 0.58 0.57 17.05
C GLY A 68 1.61 0.50 15.92
N TYR A 69 2.31 1.60 15.72
CA TYR A 69 3.22 1.77 14.60
C TYR A 69 4.65 1.45 15.01
N GLU A 70 4.96 0.17 15.15
CA GLU A 70 6.32 -0.30 15.45
C GLU A 70 7.04 -0.81 14.19
N ARG A 71 8.35 -1.01 14.27
CA ARG A 71 9.12 -1.66 13.21
C ARG A 71 8.62 -3.09 13.01
N ASN A 72 8.41 -3.48 11.75
CA ASN A 72 7.94 -4.81 11.44
C ASN A 72 8.47 -5.29 10.08
N THR A 73 9.41 -6.22 10.11
CA THR A 73 9.99 -6.83 8.91
C THR A 73 8.99 -7.68 8.14
N ASP A 74 8.04 -8.31 8.81
CA ASP A 74 7.00 -9.13 8.16
C ASP A 74 6.06 -8.24 7.34
N LEU A 75 5.67 -7.08 7.88
CA LEU A 75 4.88 -6.10 7.13
C LEU A 75 5.68 -5.51 5.97
N ARG A 76 6.96 -5.20 6.16
CA ARG A 76 7.86 -4.78 5.07
C ARG A 76 7.79 -5.79 3.92
N ASP A 77 7.96 -7.06 4.24
CA ASP A 77 8.01 -8.14 3.25
C ASP A 77 6.67 -8.31 2.53
N LEU A 78 5.54 -8.17 3.24
CA LEU A 78 4.21 -8.20 2.61
C LEU A 78 4.00 -7.05 1.61
N TRP A 79 4.43 -5.83 1.95
CA TRP A 79 4.34 -4.70 1.03
C TRP A 79 5.34 -4.82 -0.13
N PHE A 80 6.52 -5.39 0.11
CA PHE A 80 7.50 -5.66 -0.94
C PHE A 80 7.01 -6.73 -1.91
N ASP A 81 6.38 -7.78 -1.39
CA ASP A 81 5.69 -8.81 -2.17
C ASP A 81 4.65 -8.20 -3.12
N ALA A 82 3.84 -7.27 -2.60
CA ALA A 82 2.84 -6.56 -3.40
C ALA A 82 3.50 -5.64 -4.46
N PHE A 83 4.63 -5.00 -4.11
CA PHE A 83 5.44 -4.24 -5.06
C PHE A 83 5.97 -5.11 -6.22
N GLU A 84 6.54 -6.27 -5.93
CA GLU A 84 7.02 -7.19 -6.97
C GLU A 84 5.87 -7.62 -7.90
N ALA A 85 4.71 -7.96 -7.32
CA ALA A 85 3.53 -8.30 -8.11
C ALA A 85 3.07 -7.12 -8.98
N ALA A 86 3.13 -5.88 -8.47
CA ALA A 86 2.80 -4.69 -9.24
C ALA A 86 3.76 -4.46 -10.41
N ASN A 87 5.05 -4.74 -10.26
CA ASN A 87 6.02 -4.67 -11.36
C ASN A 87 5.66 -5.60 -12.53
N HIS A 88 5.11 -6.77 -12.25
CA HIS A 88 4.68 -7.73 -13.27
C HIS A 88 3.42 -7.29 -14.03
N VAL A 89 2.67 -6.32 -13.50
CA VAL A 89 1.46 -5.77 -14.13
C VAL A 89 1.55 -4.27 -14.39
N LYS A 90 2.75 -3.67 -14.29
CA LYS A 90 2.98 -2.22 -14.40
C LYS A 90 2.44 -1.57 -15.67
N HIS A 91 2.31 -2.34 -16.75
CA HIS A 91 1.77 -1.89 -18.03
C HIS A 91 0.23 -1.81 -18.06
N TYR A 92 -0.42 -2.33 -17.02
CA TYR A 92 -1.88 -2.43 -16.86
C TYR A 92 -2.38 -1.69 -15.61
N THR A 93 -1.47 -1.17 -14.81
CA THR A 93 -1.72 -0.29 -13.65
C THR A 93 -1.17 1.09 -13.98
N GLU A 94 -1.52 2.16 -13.25
CA GLU A 94 -0.85 3.44 -13.53
C GLU A 94 0.66 3.37 -13.26
N GLU A 95 1.40 4.25 -13.92
CA GLU A 95 2.87 4.30 -13.94
C GLU A 95 3.52 4.32 -12.55
N ASN A 96 2.81 4.75 -11.50
CA ASN A 96 3.39 5.00 -10.18
C ASN A 96 3.00 3.98 -9.09
N LEU A 97 2.18 2.96 -9.39
CA LEU A 97 1.76 1.98 -8.38
C LEU A 97 2.96 1.24 -7.74
N PRO A 98 3.94 0.71 -8.49
CA PRO A 98 5.09 0.03 -7.89
C PRO A 98 5.88 0.95 -6.95
N ASP A 99 6.18 2.18 -7.37
CA ASP A 99 6.92 3.15 -6.56
C ASP A 99 6.20 3.48 -5.24
N LEU A 100 4.87 3.55 -5.27
CA LEU A 100 4.07 3.73 -4.06
C LEU A 100 4.20 2.53 -3.12
N LEU A 101 4.11 1.30 -3.62
CA LEU A 101 4.21 0.08 -2.81
C LEU A 101 5.62 -0.14 -2.26
N PHE A 102 6.65 0.18 -3.02
CA PHE A 102 8.04 0.15 -2.55
C PHE A 102 8.24 1.08 -1.35
N ARG A 103 7.76 2.33 -1.44
CA ARG A 103 7.81 3.28 -0.31
C ARG A 103 7.02 2.79 0.90
N LYS A 104 5.98 1.98 0.71
CA LYS A 104 5.24 1.33 1.81
C LYS A 104 6.05 0.23 2.47
N ALA A 105 6.82 -0.53 1.73
CA ALA A 105 7.75 -1.49 2.31
C ALA A 105 8.80 -0.76 3.17
N GLU A 106 9.42 0.30 2.64
CA GLU A 106 10.43 1.08 3.37
C GLU A 106 9.90 1.69 4.68
N PHE A 107 8.62 2.06 4.74
CA PHE A 107 7.99 2.59 5.96
C PHE A 107 8.18 1.66 7.16
N TRP A 108 8.01 0.35 6.98
CA TRP A 108 8.05 -0.64 8.06
C TRP A 108 9.47 -1.00 8.51
N ASP A 109 10.49 -0.63 7.74
CA ASP A 109 11.88 -0.84 8.10
C ASP A 109 12.44 0.26 9.04
N ALA A 110 11.78 1.41 9.10
CA ALA A 110 12.26 2.57 9.86
C ALA A 110 11.14 3.31 10.61
N THR A 111 10.11 2.62 11.11
CA THR A 111 8.86 3.20 11.66
C THR A 111 9.10 4.30 12.71
N GLU A 112 10.12 4.17 13.56
CA GLU A 112 10.51 5.15 14.57
C GLU A 112 10.91 6.52 14.01
N ARG A 113 11.42 6.58 12.77
CA ARG A 113 11.73 7.85 12.10
C ARG A 113 10.48 8.64 11.69
N TRP A 114 9.28 8.03 11.72
CA TRP A 114 8.09 8.58 11.06
C TRP A 114 6.90 8.83 12.01
N LEU A 115 7.06 8.49 13.28
CA LEU A 115 6.00 8.36 14.28
C LEU A 115 5.52 9.64 14.98
N THR A 116 6.13 10.79 14.71
CA THR A 116 5.87 12.02 15.47
C THR A 116 4.57 12.75 15.08
N MET A 117 3.65 12.10 14.33
CA MET A 117 2.52 12.78 13.70
C MET A 117 1.14 12.13 13.99
N PRO A 118 0.16 12.91 14.47
CA PRO A 118 -1.22 12.48 14.68
C PRO A 118 -1.95 12.01 13.42
N ALA A 119 -1.48 12.44 12.23
CA ALA A 119 -2.03 12.03 10.94
C ALA A 119 -2.00 10.50 10.74
N SER A 120 -1.13 9.79 11.47
CA SER A 120 -1.03 8.33 11.44
C SER A 120 -2.39 7.67 11.67
N LEU A 121 -3.22 8.18 12.58
CA LEU A 121 -4.54 7.61 12.90
C LEU A 121 -5.52 7.57 11.71
N SER A 122 -5.30 8.38 10.67
CA SER A 122 -6.12 8.38 9.45
C SER A 122 -5.83 7.19 8.50
N LEU A 123 -4.85 6.34 8.81
CA LEU A 123 -4.45 5.20 8.01
C LEU A 123 -5.37 4.00 8.10
N VAL A 124 -5.80 3.65 9.32
CA VAL A 124 -6.55 2.41 9.57
C VAL A 124 -7.84 2.34 8.74
N PRO A 125 -8.67 3.40 8.65
CA PRO A 125 -9.86 3.38 7.79
C PRO A 125 -9.55 3.18 6.30
N LYS A 126 -8.40 3.69 5.82
CA LYS A 126 -7.99 3.58 4.41
C LYS A 126 -7.45 2.19 4.06
N LEU A 127 -6.81 1.50 5.01
CA LEU A 127 -6.38 0.11 4.82
C LEU A 127 -7.57 -0.82 4.62
N ARG A 128 -8.63 -0.64 5.41
CA ARG A 128 -9.89 -1.36 5.26
C ARG A 128 -10.53 -1.11 3.88
N GLN A 129 -10.51 0.13 3.39
CA GLN A 129 -10.99 0.44 2.04
C GLN A 129 -10.20 -0.32 0.96
N ILE A 130 -8.87 -0.41 1.07
CA ILE A 130 -8.04 -1.19 0.13
C ILE A 130 -8.42 -2.67 0.18
N GLU A 131 -8.65 -3.23 1.37
CA GLU A 131 -9.11 -4.61 1.53
C GLU A 131 -10.45 -4.86 0.81
N ASP A 132 -11.44 -4.00 1.07
CA ASP A 132 -12.79 -4.10 0.51
C ASP A 132 -12.79 -3.98 -1.02
N GLU A 133 -11.98 -3.07 -1.57
CA GLU A 133 -11.83 -2.89 -3.01
C GLU A 133 -11.11 -4.07 -3.67
N CYS A 134 -10.04 -4.59 -3.06
CA CYS A 134 -9.36 -5.79 -3.56
C CYS A 134 -10.30 -7.00 -3.57
N GLU A 135 -11.10 -7.17 -2.52
CA GLU A 135 -12.09 -8.25 -2.44
C GLU A 135 -13.13 -8.14 -3.57
N SER A 136 -13.69 -6.94 -3.76
CA SER A 136 -14.67 -6.67 -4.81
C SER A 136 -14.13 -7.02 -6.21
N LEU A 137 -12.87 -6.70 -6.50
CA LEU A 137 -12.24 -7.02 -7.78
C LEU A 137 -11.89 -8.49 -7.93
N LEU A 138 -11.44 -9.15 -6.87
CA LEU A 138 -11.19 -10.59 -6.91
C LEU A 138 -12.47 -11.37 -7.23
N VAL A 139 -13.60 -10.98 -6.63
CA VAL A 139 -14.91 -11.56 -6.97
C VAL A 139 -15.27 -11.33 -8.45
N LYS A 140 -14.99 -10.14 -9.00
CA LYS A 140 -15.22 -9.84 -10.42
C LYS A 140 -14.28 -10.61 -11.34
N LEU A 141 -13.03 -10.81 -10.95
CA LEU A 141 -12.03 -11.57 -11.72
C LEU A 141 -12.30 -13.08 -11.75
N ASN A 142 -13.03 -13.60 -10.76
CA ASN A 142 -13.42 -15.01 -10.69
C ASN A 142 -14.79 -15.29 -11.34
N ARG A 143 -15.48 -14.26 -11.84
CA ARG A 143 -16.67 -14.38 -12.71
C ARG A 143 -16.27 -14.40 -14.17
#